data_AF-A0A6N9CDB7-F1
#
_entry.id   AF-A0A6N9CDB7-F1
#
_cell.length_a   1.000
_cell.length_b   1.000
_cell.length_c   1.000
_cell.angle_alpha   90.00
_cell.angle_beta   90.00
_cell.angle_gamma   90.00
#
_symmetry.space_group_name_H-M   'P 1'
#
loop_
_entity.id
_entity.type
_entity.pdbx_description
1 polymer ?
#
loop_
_entity_poly.entity_id
_entity_poly.type
_entity_poly.pdbx_seq_one_letter_code
_entity_poly.pdbx_strand_id
1 'polypeptide(L)' 'MTVGKVVGTVVATRKDEKLVGSKLLIVQDTELDGTLLSRYT' A
#
# COMPACT_ATOMS: atom_id res chain seq x y z
N MET A 1 8.62 4.43 9.92
CA MET A 1 8.72 4.51 8.44
C MET A 1 9.44 3.26 7.97
N THR A 2 8.91 2.55 6.98
CA THR A 2 9.46 1.30 6.43
C THR A 2 9.63 1.43 4.93
N VAL A 3 10.53 0.65 4.33
CA VAL A 3 10.64 0.54 2.87
C VAL A 3 9.58 -0.45 2.39
N GLY A 4 8.89 -0.10 1.33
CA GLY A 4 7.89 -0.98 0.75
C GLY A 4 7.75 -0.77 -0.75
N LYS A 5 7.39 -1.86 -1.43
CA LYS A 5 7.14 -1.89 -2.87
C LYS A 5 5.65 -1.66 -3.11
N VAL A 6 5.32 -0.74 -4.02
CA VAL A 6 3.94 -0.53 -4.45
C VAL A 6 3.51 -1.71 -5.33
N VAL A 7 2.51 -2.46 -4.87
CA VAL A 7 1.99 -3.65 -5.56
C VAL A 7 0.70 -3.33 -6.30
N GLY A 8 -0.02 -2.28 -5.89
CA GLY A 8 -1.25 -1.87 -6.56
C GLY A 8 -1.89 -0.62 -5.97
N THR A 9 -3.11 -0.34 -6.43
CA THR A 9 -3.93 0.79 -6.00
C THR A 9 -5.33 0.33 -5.66
N VAL A 10 -5.91 0.85 -4.58
CA VAL A 10 -7.31 0.59 -4.21
C VAL A 10 -8.20 1.70 -4.74
N VAL A 11 -9.32 1.31 -5.35
CA VAL A 11 -10.42 2.22 -5.68
C VAL A 11 -11.53 2.02 -4.65
N ALA A 12 -11.85 3.08 -3.90
CA ALA A 12 -12.94 3.10 -2.95
C ALA A 12 -13.96 4.18 -3.36
N THR A 13 -15.10 3.74 -3.89
CA THR A 13 -16.20 4.61 -4.35
C THR A 13 -17.03 5.16 -3.19
N ARG A 14 -17.14 4.40 -2.11
CA ARG A 14 -17.73 4.85 -0.84
C ARG A 14 -16.64 4.92 0.23
N LYS A 15 -16.30 6.14 0.67
CA LYS A 15 -15.25 6.43 1.64
C LYS A 15 -15.56 7.74 2.37
N ASP A 16 -14.82 8.03 3.43
CA ASP A 16 -14.88 9.32 4.11
C ASP A 16 -14.56 10.47 3.14
N GLU A 17 -15.28 11.58 3.26
CA GLU A 17 -15.12 12.75 2.38
C GLU A 17 -13.70 13.32 2.43
N LYS A 18 -13.00 13.20 3.58
CA LYS A 18 -11.61 13.64 3.73
C LYS A 18 -10.62 12.84 2.89
N LEU A 19 -11.02 11.65 2.42
CA LEU A 19 -10.22 10.77 1.58
C LEU A 19 -10.55 10.93 0.08
N VAL A 20 -11.46 11.83 -0.28
CA VAL A 20 -11.75 12.18 -1.67
C VAL A 20 -10.53 12.89 -2.27
N GLY A 21 -10.14 12.51 -3.49
CA GLY A 21 -8.90 12.99 -4.13
C GLY A 21 -7.61 12.28 -3.69
N SER A 22 -7.64 11.50 -2.60
CA SER A 22 -6.47 10.74 -2.17
C SER A 22 -6.26 9.47 -3.01
N LYS A 23 -5.00 9.19 -3.37
CA LYS A 23 -4.59 7.93 -4.00
C LYS A 23 -4.23 6.90 -2.94
N LEU A 24 -4.99 5.81 -2.87
CA LEU A 24 -4.78 4.73 -1.91
C LEU A 24 -3.89 3.65 -2.54
N LEU A 25 -2.75 3.37 -1.92
CA LEU A 25 -1.76 2.41 -2.42
C LEU A 25 -1.79 1.12 -1.61
N ILE A 26 -1.64 -0.01 -2.31
CA ILE A 26 -1.30 -1.30 -1.70
C ILE A 26 0.22 -1.40 -1.71
N VAL A 27 0.82 -1.44 -0.53
CA VAL A 27 2.28 -1.50 -0.35
C VAL A 27 2.62 -2.79 0.39
N GLN A 28 3.58 -3.54 -0.13
CA GLN A 28 4.15 -4.70 0.55
C GLN A 28 5.50 -4.31 1.14
N ASP A 29 5.71 -4.65 2.41
CA ASP A 29 6.98 -4.39 3.10
C ASP A 29 8.13 -5.14 2.42
N THR A 30 9.27 -4.47 2.31
CA THR A 30 10.48 -5.04 1.72
C THR A 30 11.70 -4.77 2.58
N GLU A 31 12.65 -5.69 2.52
CA GLU A 31 14.00 -5.47 3.01
C GLU A 31 14.78 -4.50 2.10
N LEU A 32 15.95 -4.04 2.54
CA LEU A 32 16.79 -3.08 1.79
C LEU A 32 17.32 -3.64 0.45
N ASP A 33 17.35 -4.95 0.32
CA ASP A 33 17.75 -5.68 -0.89
C ASP A 33 16.59 -5.84 -1.90
N GLY A 34 15.37 -5.38 -1.55
CA GLY A 34 14.18 -5.52 -2.37
C GLY A 34 13.46 -6.86 -2.23
N THR A 35 13.90 -7.73 -1.32
CA THR A 35 13.22 -8.99 -1.01
C THR A 35 11.88 -8.69 -0.33
N LEU A 36 10.83 -9.36 -0.79
CA LEU A 36 9.47 -9.16 -0.29
C LEU A 36 9.29 -9.89 1.04
N LEU A 37 8.76 -9.19 2.05
CA LEU A 37 8.34 -9.82 3.28
C LEU A 37 6.92 -10.36 3.12
N SER A 38 6.74 -11.68 3.27
CA SER A 38 5.41 -12.28 3.37
C SER A 38 4.95 -12.22 4.81
N ARG A 39 4.09 -11.25 5.14
CA ARG A 39 3.55 -11.06 6.49
C ARG A 39 2.16 -11.64 6.70
N TYR A 40 1.59 -12.27 5.67
CA TYR A 40 0.25 -12.85 5.70
C TYR A 40 0.30 -14.25 5.07
N THR A 41 -0.09 -15.26 5.85
CA THR A 41 -0.25 -16.67 5.44
C THR A 41 -1.69 -16.95 5.08
#